data_AF-A0A2E5X7L5-F1
#
_entry.id   AF-A0A2E5X7L5-F1
#
_cell.length_a   1.000
_cell.length_b   1.000
_cell.length_c   1.000
_cell.angle_alpha   90.00
_cell.angle_beta   90.00
_cell.angle_gamma   90.00
#
_symmetry.space_group_name_H-M   'P 1'
#
loop_
_entity.id
_entity.type
_entity.pdbx_description
1 polymer ?
#
loop_
_entity_poly.entity_id
_entity_poly.type
_entity_poly.pdbx_seq_one_letter_code
_entity_poly.pdbx_strand_id
1 'polypeptide(L)' 'SWGEDSGQKGYYTMNDSWYDEYMFEIAAPKEYLSEKMLVGLETEPMVLPAWDPMGSLAC' A
#
# COMPACT_ATOMS: atom_id res chain seq x y z
N SER A 1 13.93 -5.09 6.65
CA SER A 1 14.39 -3.86 7.32
C SER A 1 15.90 -3.78 7.21
N TRP A 2 16.42 -2.96 6.31
CA TRP A 2 17.78 -3.02 5.77
C TRP A 2 18.88 -2.42 6.69
N GLY A 3 18.74 -2.56 8.01
CA GLY A 3 19.69 -2.05 9.01
C GLY A 3 19.75 -0.51 9.11
N GLU A 4 20.48 0.00 10.09
CA GLU A 4 20.69 1.46 10.28
C GLU A 4 21.58 2.11 9.21
N ASP A 5 22.34 1.29 8.44
CA ASP A 5 23.26 1.75 7.40
C ASP A 5 22.58 2.15 6.08
N SER A 6 21.28 1.88 5.94
CA SER A 6 20.50 2.21 4.75
C SER A 6 19.67 3.49 4.94
N GLY A 7 19.80 4.47 4.03
CA GLY A 7 19.08 5.75 4.10
C GLY A 7 19.71 6.79 5.05
N GLN A 8 18.90 7.70 5.60
CA GLN A 8 19.31 8.57 6.72
C GLN A 8 18.90 7.90 8.03
N LYS A 9 19.81 7.12 8.65
CA LYS A 9 19.55 6.36 9.89
C LYS A 9 18.36 5.39 9.79
N GLY A 10 18.22 4.68 8.67
CA GLY A 10 17.11 3.75 8.45
C GLY A 10 15.82 4.40 7.93
N TYR A 11 15.77 5.73 7.79
CA TYR A 11 14.64 6.45 7.23
C TYR A 11 14.87 6.84 5.77
N TYR A 12 13.81 6.74 4.99
CA TYR A 12 13.76 7.19 3.60
C TYR A 12 12.76 8.34 3.50
N THR A 13 13.17 9.41 2.84
CA THR A 13 12.28 10.53 2.53
C THR A 13 11.73 10.30 1.13
N MET A 14 10.41 10.32 1.01
CA MET A 14 9.71 10.13 -0.24
C MET A 14 9.09 11.47 -0.65
N ASN A 15 9.29 11.86 -1.90
CA ASN A 15 8.64 13.06 -2.45
C ASN A 15 7.20 12.73 -2.83
N ASP A 16 6.31 13.71 -2.78
CA ASP A 16 4.88 13.59 -3.10
C ASP A 16 4.68 13.04 -4.52
N SER A 17 5.39 13.61 -5.50
CA SER A 17 5.35 13.15 -6.89
C SER A 17 5.90 11.73 -7.09
N TRP A 18 6.70 11.21 -6.16
CA TRP A 18 7.16 9.83 -6.20
C TRP A 18 6.13 8.89 -5.57
N TYR A 19 5.43 9.35 -4.52
CA TYR A 19 4.34 8.61 -3.91
C TYR A 19 3.21 8.38 -4.91
N ASP A 20 2.80 9.41 -5.63
CA ASP A 20 1.70 9.31 -6.60
C ASP A 20 1.94 8.26 -7.71
N GLU A 21 3.19 8.11 -8.16
CA GLU A 21 3.54 7.26 -9.30
C GLU A 21 3.93 5.83 -8.91
N TYR A 22 4.50 5.63 -7.71
CA TYR A 22 5.14 4.37 -7.32
C TYR A 22 4.51 3.70 -6.10
N MET A 23 3.54 4.32 -5.44
CA MET A 23 2.84 3.75 -4.30
C MET A 23 1.51 3.15 -4.74
N PHE A 24 1.35 1.84 -4.51
CA PHE A 24 0.17 1.08 -4.99
C PHE A 24 -0.82 0.70 -3.88
N GLU A 25 -0.36 0.32 -2.69
CA GLU A 25 -1.22 -0.03 -1.54
C GLU A 25 -0.80 0.65 -0.21
N ILE A 26 -1.78 1.08 0.58
CA ILE A 26 -1.62 1.47 1.98
C ILE A 26 -2.57 0.69 2.88
N ALA A 27 -2.11 0.38 4.10
CA ALA A 27 -2.95 -0.16 5.15
C ALA A 27 -3.26 0.93 6.19
N ALA A 28 -4.55 1.18 6.43
CA ALA A 28 -5.01 2.13 7.43
C ALA A 28 -6.10 1.51 8.32
N PRO A 29 -6.25 1.95 9.59
CA PRO A 29 -7.34 1.52 10.44
C PRO A 29 -8.71 1.91 9.87
N LYS A 30 -9.72 1.03 10.03
CA LYS A 30 -11.08 1.23 9.49
C LYS A 30 -11.75 2.52 9.97
N GLU A 31 -11.38 3.00 11.15
CA GLU A 31 -11.92 4.23 11.76
C GLU A 31 -11.63 5.49 10.94
N TYR A 32 -10.59 5.48 10.09
CA TYR A 32 -10.23 6.59 9.22
C TYR A 32 -10.84 6.49 7.82
N LEU A 33 -11.59 5.42 7.53
CA LEU A 33 -12.21 5.23 6.22
C LEU A 33 -13.50 6.04 6.11
N SER A 34 -13.70 6.67 4.95
CA SER A 34 -14.99 7.30 4.64
C SER A 34 -16.11 6.26 4.52
N GLU A 35 -17.36 6.67 4.72
CA GLU A 35 -18.53 5.79 4.57
C GLU A 35 -18.56 5.07 3.21
N LYS A 36 -18.18 5.77 2.13
CA LYS A 36 -18.07 5.20 0.79
C LYS A 36 -17.04 4.07 0.69
N MET A 37 -15.91 4.20 1.38
CA MET A 37 -14.86 3.18 1.41
C MET A 37 -15.29 1.96 2.24
N LEU A 38 -16.00 2.18 3.34
CA LEU A 38 -16.56 1.10 4.16
C LEU A 38 -17.57 0.26 3.38
N VAL A 39 -18.46 0.90 2.62
CA VAL A 39 -19.41 0.20 1.74
C VAL A 39 -18.68 -0.60 0.66
N GLY A 40 -17.55 -0.10 0.14
CA GLY A 40 -16.71 -0.82 -0.82
C GLY A 40 -16.17 -2.15 -0.27
N LEU A 41 -15.89 -2.23 1.03
CA LEU A 41 -15.43 -3.47 1.68
C LEU A 41 -16.50 -4.57 1.73
N GLU A 42 -17.77 -4.21 1.58
CA GLU A 42 -18.89 -5.15 1.58
C GLU A 42 -19.22 -5.71 0.19
N THR A 43 -18.57 -5.19 -0.85
CA THR A 43 -18.77 -5.64 -2.24
C THR A 43 -18.03 -6.95 -2.53
N GLU A 44 -18.50 -7.69 -3.54
CA GLU A 44 -17.82 -8.92 -3.96
C GLU A 44 -16.42 -8.59 -4.53
N PRO A 45 -15.35 -9.19 -4.01
CA PRO A 45 -13.99 -8.92 -4.48
C PRO A 45 -13.79 -9.51 -5.88
N MET A 46 -13.16 -8.74 -6.76
CA MET A 46 -12.71 -9.25 -8.05
C MET A 46 -11.49 -10.15 -7.86
N VAL A 47 -11.63 -11.44 -8.22
CA VAL A 47 -10.52 -12.40 -8.13
C VAL A 47 -9.53 -12.13 -9.25
N LEU A 48 -8.36 -11.60 -8.90
CA LEU A 48 -7.24 -11.42 -9.81
C LEU A 48 -6.47 -12.73 -9.98
N PRO A 49 -5.84 -12.96 -11.15
CA PRO A 49 -5.00 -14.14 -11.37
C PRO A 49 -3.78 -14.13 -10.44
N ALA A 50 -3.26 -15.31 -10.12
CA ALA A 50 -2.18 -15.46 -9.13
C ALA A 50 -0.84 -14.78 -9.52
N TRP A 51 -0.66 -14.39 -10.78
CA TRP A 51 0.53 -13.67 -11.28
C TRP A 51 0.30 -12.16 -11.43
N ASP A 52 -0.82 -11.63 -10.93
CA ASP A 52 -1.10 -10.21 -11.01
C ASP A 52 -0.04 -9.40 -10.24
N PRO A 53 0.53 -8.33 -10.84
CA PRO A 53 1.58 -7.54 -10.21
C PRO A 53 1.14 -6.89 -8.88
N MET A 54 -0.16 -6.76 -8.63
CA MET A 54 -0.71 -6.26 -7.36
C MET A 54 -0.59 -7.26 -6.19
N GLY A 55 -0.32 -8.55 -6.45
CA GLY A 55 -0.17 -9.58 -5.41
C GLY A 55 1.26 -9.88 -5.00
N SER A 56 2.26 -9.37 -5.72
CA SER A 56 3.65 -9.88 -5.64
C SER A 56 4.51 -9.21 -4.55
N LEU A 57 3.94 -8.38 -3.67
CA LEU A 57 4.70 -7.49 -2.80
C LEU A 57 5.37 -8.16 -1.57
N ALA A 58 4.96 -9.37 -1.16
CA ALA A 58 5.62 -10.09 -0.06
C ALA A 58 5.24 -11.58 0.05
N CYS A 59 5.61 -12.40 -0.94
CA CYS A 59 5.70 -13.87 -0.74
C CYS A 59 7.16 -14.29 -0.57
#